data_AF-A0A120G7T9-F1
#
_entry.id   AF-A0A120G7T9-F1
#
_cell.length_a   1.000
_cell.length_b   1.000
_cell.length_c   1.000
_cell.angle_alpha   90.00
_cell.angle_beta   90.00
_cell.angle_gamma   90.00
#
_symmetry.space_group_name_H-M   'P 1'
#
loop_
_entity.id
_entity.type
_entity.pdbx_description
1 polymer ?
#
loop_
_entity_poly.entity_id
_entity_poly.type
_entity_poly.pdbx_seq_one_letter_code
_entity_poly.pdbx_strand_id
1 'polypeptide(L)'
;MRKLEHLGIGSSTVGLVIPTGYSFNLDGFSIYLTLAIVFIANATGTPLSMTDLLTILLVSLITSKGAHGIPGSALVILAATLTAIPAIPVVGLVLVLAVDWFMGIGRALTNLIGNCVATVAIARWEKDIDIQRANKVLDGQQGYAFQAKKPVLPAHQEF
;
A
#
# COMPACT_ATOMS: atom_id res chain seq x y z
N MET A 1 7.67 -6.09 9.28
CA MET A 1 8.81 -7.02 9.17
C MET A 1 8.92 -7.93 10.39
N ARG A 2 9.31 -7.48 11.58
CA ARG A 2 9.51 -8.36 12.77
C ARG A 2 8.32 -9.26 13.16
N LYS A 3 7.08 -8.79 13.02
CA LYS A 3 5.89 -9.62 13.27
C LYS A 3 5.78 -10.80 12.29
N LEU A 4 6.20 -10.62 11.04
CA LEU A 4 6.21 -11.66 10.00
C LEU A 4 7.37 -12.64 10.23
N GLU A 5 8.53 -12.16 10.66
CA GLU A 5 9.63 -13.03 11.11
C GLU A 5 9.20 -13.84 12.34
N HIS A 6 8.50 -13.21 13.29
CA HIS A 6 7.95 -13.90 14.45
C HIS A 6 6.89 -14.94 14.11
N LEU A 7 6.11 -14.71 13.05
CA LEU A 7 5.17 -15.69 12.50
C LEU A 7 5.89 -16.97 12.01
N GLY A 8 7.20 -16.91 11.79
CA GLY A 8 8.01 -18.05 11.33
C GLY A 8 8.42 -17.96 9.87
N ILE A 9 8.29 -16.77 9.25
CA ILE A 9 8.77 -16.53 7.88
C ILE A 9 10.26 -16.19 7.93
N GLY A 10 11.04 -16.74 6.99
CA GLY A 10 12.47 -16.44 6.87
C GLY A 10 12.75 -14.94 6.67
N SER A 11 13.81 -14.44 7.30
CA SER A 11 14.21 -13.02 7.22
C SER A 11 14.54 -12.59 5.80
N SER A 12 15.03 -13.51 4.96
CA SER A 12 15.30 -13.26 3.54
C SER A 12 14.01 -12.96 2.77
N THR A 13 12.98 -13.78 2.95
CA THR A 13 11.68 -13.56 2.30
C THR A 13 11.02 -12.27 2.80
N VAL A 14 10.99 -12.03 4.12
CA VAL A 14 10.45 -10.78 4.67
C VAL A 14 11.24 -9.56 4.17
N GLY A 15 12.57 -9.65 4.16
CA GLY A 15 13.49 -8.58 3.78
C GLY A 15 13.44 -8.23 2.30
N LEU A 16 12.99 -9.15 1.44
CA LEU A 16 12.78 -8.88 0.01
C LEU A 16 11.35 -8.44 -0.27
N VAL A 17 10.36 -9.21 0.18
CA VAL A 17 8.96 -9.02 -0.23
C VAL A 17 8.36 -7.74 0.34
N ILE A 18 8.65 -7.39 1.60
CA ILE A 18 8.07 -6.18 2.20
C ILE A 18 8.61 -4.90 1.55
N PRO A 19 9.94 -4.67 1.41
CA PRO A 19 10.44 -3.47 0.75
C PRO A 19 9.98 -3.36 -0.71
N THR A 20 10.06 -4.46 -1.47
CA THR A 20 9.60 -4.47 -2.86
C THR A 20 8.10 -4.21 -2.96
N GLY A 21 7.29 -4.81 -2.08
CA GLY A 21 5.85 -4.58 -2.01
C GLY A 21 5.47 -3.13 -1.68
N TYR A 22 6.22 -2.45 -0.83
CA TYR A 22 5.96 -1.03 -0.53
C TYR A 22 6.22 -0.10 -1.73
N SER A 23 7.09 -0.49 -2.66
CA SER A 23 7.33 0.26 -3.89
C SER A 23 6.37 -0.15 -5.02
N PHE A 24 6.10 -1.45 -5.15
CA PHE A 24 5.43 -2.01 -6.33
C PHE A 24 4.04 -2.57 -6.07
N ASN A 25 3.59 -2.71 -4.84
CA ASN A 25 2.25 -3.19 -4.47
C ASN A 25 1.50 -2.12 -3.67
N LEU A 26 1.09 -1.07 -4.39
CA LEU A 26 0.30 0.05 -3.91
C LEU A 26 -1.17 -0.07 -4.34
N ASP A 27 -1.78 -1.23 -4.13
CA ASP A 27 -3.13 -1.51 -4.63
C ASP A 27 -4.19 -0.59 -4.01
N GLY A 28 -4.07 -0.26 -2.72
CA GLY A 28 -4.93 0.73 -2.07
C GLY A 28 -4.83 2.12 -2.70
N PHE A 29 -3.66 2.48 -3.25
CA PHE A 29 -3.49 3.72 -3.99
C PHE A 29 -4.20 3.67 -5.35
N SER A 30 -4.03 2.58 -6.11
CA SER A 30 -4.72 2.39 -7.39
C SER A 30 -6.24 2.36 -7.23
N ILE A 31 -6.76 1.62 -6.26
CA ILE A 31 -8.19 1.55 -5.94
C ILE A 31 -8.73 2.95 -5.61
N TYR A 32 -8.01 3.70 -4.76
CA TYR A 32 -8.43 5.05 -4.38
C TYR A 32 -8.48 5.99 -5.58
N LEU A 33 -7.46 6.03 -6.43
CA LEU A 33 -7.45 6.92 -7.61
C LEU A 33 -8.64 6.63 -8.52
N THR A 34 -8.87 5.36 -8.86
CA THR A 34 -9.98 4.97 -9.74
C THR A 34 -11.32 5.33 -9.11
N LEU A 35 -11.53 5.03 -7.82
CA LEU A 35 -12.77 5.36 -7.11
C LEU A 35 -12.98 6.87 -6.97
N ALA A 36 -11.92 7.64 -6.70
CA ALA A 36 -12.01 9.09 -6.57
C ALA A 36 -12.41 9.74 -7.90
N ILE A 37 -11.88 9.27 -9.02
CA ILE A 37 -12.24 9.77 -10.36
C ILE A 37 -13.71 9.45 -10.66
N VAL A 38 -14.15 8.22 -10.39
CA VAL A 38 -15.55 7.82 -10.59
C VAL A 38 -16.49 8.60 -9.67
N PHE A 39 -16.08 8.85 -8.42
CA PHE A 39 -16.84 9.68 -7.48
C PHE A 39 -16.99 11.11 -8.00
N ILE A 40 -15.90 11.74 -8.45
CA ILE A 40 -15.93 13.10 -8.98
C ILE A 40 -16.85 13.16 -10.19
N ALA A 41 -16.72 12.23 -11.15
CA ALA A 41 -17.56 12.21 -12.33
C ALA A 41 -19.06 12.09 -11.99
N ASN A 42 -19.42 11.21 -11.04
CA ASN A 42 -20.80 11.10 -10.59
C ASN A 42 -21.29 12.36 -9.86
N ALA A 43 -20.45 12.95 -9.00
CA ALA A 43 -20.78 14.15 -8.24
C ALA A 43 -20.96 15.39 -9.15
N THR A 44 -20.26 15.43 -10.29
CA THR A 44 -20.36 16.52 -11.28
C THR A 44 -21.40 16.26 -12.37
N GLY A 45 -22.09 15.11 -12.32
CA GLY A 45 -23.05 14.70 -13.36
C GLY A 45 -22.40 14.39 -14.71
N THR A 46 -21.10 14.08 -14.73
CA THR A 46 -20.36 13.72 -15.94
C THR A 46 -20.64 12.26 -16.30
N PRO A 47 -21.25 11.97 -17.46
CA PRO A 47 -21.44 10.59 -17.89
C PRO A 47 -20.09 9.94 -18.21
N LEU A 48 -19.87 8.74 -17.68
CA LEU A 48 -18.68 7.93 -17.98
C LEU A 48 -19.04 6.82 -18.96
N SER A 49 -18.34 6.76 -20.09
CA SER A 49 -18.41 5.62 -21.00
C SER A 49 -17.51 4.47 -20.52
N MET A 50 -17.68 3.27 -21.09
CA MET A 50 -16.77 2.15 -20.82
C MET A 50 -15.32 2.45 -21.24
N THR A 51 -15.14 3.22 -22.32
CA THR A 51 -13.80 3.65 -22.77
C THR A 51 -13.14 4.55 -21.74
N ASP A 52 -13.89 5.46 -21.12
CA ASP A 52 -13.37 6.33 -20.05
C ASP A 52 -12.95 5.50 -18.84
N LEU A 53 -13.78 4.54 -18.41
CA LEU A 53 -13.46 3.65 -17.30
C LEU A 53 -12.18 2.82 -17.55
N LEU A 54 -12.01 2.28 -18.75
CA LEU A 54 -10.79 1.56 -19.12
C LEU A 54 -9.57 2.48 -19.15
N THR A 55 -9.73 3.72 -19.62
CA THR A 55 -8.66 4.73 -19.64
C THR A 55 -8.26 5.12 -18.23
N ILE A 56 -9.24 5.38 -17.35
CA ILE A 56 -9.03 5.67 -15.93
C ILE A 56 -8.25 4.52 -15.29
N LEU A 57 -8.66 3.27 -15.53
CA LEU A 57 -8.00 2.10 -14.97
C LEU A 57 -6.54 2.01 -15.45
N LEU A 58 -6.30 2.12 -16.75
CA LEU A 58 -4.95 2.05 -17.33
C LEU A 58 -4.04 3.15 -16.78
N VAL A 59 -4.49 4.40 -16.78
CA VAL A 59 -3.71 5.51 -16.24
C VAL A 59 -3.49 5.32 -14.74
N SER A 60 -4.51 4.92 -13.97
CA SER A 60 -4.38 4.67 -12.54
C SER A 60 -3.38 3.55 -12.22
N LEU A 61 -3.28 2.51 -13.06
CA LEU A 61 -2.32 1.41 -12.89
C LEU A 61 -0.88 1.84 -13.21
N ILE A 62 -0.68 2.64 -14.26
CA ILE A 62 0.65 3.13 -14.64
C ILE A 62 1.15 4.15 -13.61
N THR A 63 0.30 5.11 -13.25
CA THR A 63 0.70 6.25 -12.40
C THR A 63 0.87 5.86 -10.93
N SER A 64 0.22 4.79 -10.46
CA SER A 64 0.33 4.35 -9.06
C SER A 64 1.72 3.86 -8.66
N LYS A 65 2.49 3.28 -9.60
CA LYS A 65 3.84 2.80 -9.30
C LYS A 65 4.87 3.94 -9.21
N GLY A 66 4.60 5.07 -9.88
CA GLY A 66 5.43 6.28 -9.80
C GLY A 66 5.18 7.14 -8.55
N ALA A 67 4.15 6.82 -7.77
CA ALA A 67 3.69 7.61 -6.62
C ALA A 67 4.45 7.35 -5.31
N HIS A 68 5.26 6.29 -5.27
CA HIS A 68 5.81 5.78 -4.02
C HIS A 68 6.82 6.77 -3.41
N GLY A 69 6.78 6.91 -2.09
CA GLY A 69 7.78 7.67 -1.33
C GLY A 69 7.53 9.17 -1.17
N ILE A 70 6.49 9.73 -1.79
CA ILE A 70 6.14 11.15 -1.67
C ILE A 70 4.85 11.30 -0.85
N PRO A 71 4.90 11.90 0.37
CA PRO A 71 3.70 12.25 1.12
C PRO A 71 2.79 13.18 0.31
N GLY A 72 1.49 12.89 0.28
CA GLY A 72 0.52 13.72 -0.45
C GLY A 72 0.49 13.55 -1.97
N SER A 73 1.22 12.58 -2.55
CA SER A 73 1.26 12.33 -4.00
C SER A 73 -0.09 11.96 -4.62
N ALA A 74 -1.04 11.48 -3.81
CA ALA A 74 -2.36 11.03 -4.28
C ALA A 74 -3.14 12.13 -5.01
N LEU A 75 -3.25 13.32 -4.41
CA LEU A 75 -3.96 14.44 -5.04
C LEU A 75 -3.25 14.97 -6.28
N VAL A 76 -1.92 15.00 -6.27
CA VAL A 76 -1.11 15.43 -7.42
C VAL A 76 -1.34 14.50 -8.60
N ILE A 77 -1.30 13.20 -8.36
CA ILE A 77 -1.51 12.18 -9.39
C ILE A 77 -2.97 12.16 -9.84
N LEU A 78 -3.92 12.34 -8.92
CA LEU A 78 -5.32 12.45 -9.26
C LEU A 78 -5.58 13.67 -10.16
N ALA A 79 -5.00 14.83 -9.84
CA ALA A 79 -5.07 16.01 -10.68
C ALA A 79 -4.46 15.77 -12.08
N ALA A 80 -3.27 15.15 -12.14
CA ALA A 80 -2.63 14.79 -13.40
C ALA A 80 -3.50 13.80 -14.22
N THR A 81 -4.12 12.83 -13.57
CA THR A 81 -5.00 11.86 -14.23
C THR A 81 -6.27 12.52 -14.77
N LEU A 82 -6.85 13.46 -14.02
CA LEU A 82 -8.00 14.25 -14.48
C LEU A 82 -7.63 15.14 -15.68
N THR A 83 -6.43 15.70 -15.73
CA THR A 83 -5.98 16.46 -16.93
C THR A 83 -5.83 15.58 -18.17
N ALA A 84 -5.58 14.28 -18.00
CA ALA A 84 -5.54 13.32 -19.11
C ALA A 84 -6.93 12.92 -19.61
N ILE A 85 -8.01 13.24 -18.88
CA ILE A 85 -9.40 12.89 -19.20
C ILE A 85 -10.25 14.17 -19.25
N PRO A 86 -10.36 14.81 -20.43
CA PRO A 86 -10.98 16.14 -20.56
C PRO A 86 -12.43 16.22 -20.10
N ALA A 87 -13.16 15.10 -20.04
CA ALA A 87 -14.56 15.03 -19.66
C ALA A 87 -14.81 15.35 -18.17
N ILE A 88 -13.82 15.11 -17.30
CA ILE A 88 -13.99 15.24 -15.85
C ILE A 88 -13.37 16.55 -15.38
N PRO A 89 -14.16 17.45 -14.77
CA PRO A 89 -13.67 18.77 -14.43
C PRO A 89 -12.71 18.71 -13.24
N VAL A 90 -11.50 19.25 -13.42
CA VAL A 90 -10.42 19.25 -12.41
C VAL A 90 -10.85 19.94 -11.10
N VAL A 91 -11.76 20.92 -11.17
CA VAL A 91 -12.33 21.58 -9.98
C VAL A 91 -13.01 20.60 -9.02
N GLY A 92 -13.48 19.45 -9.52
CA GLY A 92 -14.05 18.38 -8.71
C GLY A 92 -13.08 17.79 -7.67
N LEU A 93 -11.76 18.02 -7.82
CA LEU A 93 -10.76 17.65 -6.83
C LEU A 93 -11.02 18.26 -5.45
N VAL A 94 -11.66 19.43 -5.39
CA VAL A 94 -12.04 20.10 -4.13
C VAL A 94 -12.96 19.22 -3.28
N LEU A 95 -13.79 18.38 -3.92
CA LEU A 95 -14.73 17.48 -3.22
C LEU A 95 -14.01 16.39 -2.41
N VAL A 96 -12.83 15.95 -2.86
CA VAL A 96 -12.05 14.89 -2.21
C VAL A 96 -10.95 15.44 -1.30
N LEU A 97 -10.58 16.71 -1.46
CA LEU A 97 -9.47 17.33 -0.72
C LEU A 97 -9.66 17.25 0.80
N ALA A 98 -10.87 17.50 1.29
CA ALA A 98 -11.18 17.46 2.72
C ALA A 98 -11.02 16.06 3.35
N VAL A 99 -11.22 15.00 2.54
CA VAL A 99 -11.18 13.62 3.02
C VAL A 99 -9.89 12.88 2.66
N ASP A 100 -9.04 13.46 1.79
CA ASP A 100 -7.83 12.78 1.28
C ASP A 100 -6.89 12.32 2.40
N TRP A 101 -6.79 13.09 3.49
CA TRP A 101 -5.97 12.72 4.65
C TRP A 101 -6.49 11.44 5.32
N PHE A 102 -7.80 11.39 5.59
CA PHE A 102 -8.45 10.21 6.18
C PHE A 102 -8.33 9.00 5.25
N MET A 103 -8.60 9.22 3.96
CA MET A 103 -8.43 8.19 2.93
C MET A 103 -6.98 7.73 2.82
N GLY A 104 -6.01 8.60 3.09
CA GLY A 104 -4.59 8.27 3.18
C GLY A 104 -4.28 7.20 4.23
N ILE A 105 -4.95 7.25 5.39
CA ILE A 105 -4.82 6.21 6.42
C ILE A 105 -5.39 4.89 5.90
N GLY A 106 -6.57 4.92 5.29
CA GLY A 106 -7.19 3.74 4.68
C GLY A 106 -6.29 3.10 3.62
N ARG A 107 -5.71 3.92 2.72
CA ARG A 107 -4.73 3.47 1.72
C ARG A 107 -3.52 2.80 2.35
N ALA A 108 -2.95 3.42 3.39
CA ALA A 108 -1.80 2.88 4.09
C ALA A 108 -2.10 1.52 4.75
N LEU A 109 -3.28 1.38 5.35
CA LEU A 109 -3.75 0.12 5.97
C LEU A 109 -3.95 -0.98 4.92
N THR A 110 -4.65 -0.68 3.82
CA THR A 110 -4.88 -1.65 2.75
C THR A 110 -3.56 -2.14 2.14
N ASN A 111 -2.63 -1.22 1.86
CA ASN A 111 -1.31 -1.59 1.33
C ASN A 111 -0.51 -2.43 2.34
N LEU A 112 -0.56 -2.07 3.63
CA LEU A 112 0.10 -2.83 4.68
C LEU A 112 -0.43 -4.27 4.74
N ILE A 113 -1.76 -4.44 4.75
CA ILE A 113 -2.41 -5.75 4.80
C ILE A 113 -2.05 -6.56 3.55
N GLY A 114 -2.18 -5.97 2.36
CA GLY A 114 -1.85 -6.63 1.09
C GLY A 114 -0.41 -7.12 1.05
N ASN A 115 0.55 -6.29 1.47
CA ASN A 115 1.96 -6.67 1.54
C ASN A 115 2.24 -7.75 2.58
N CYS A 116 1.55 -7.76 3.73
CA CYS A 116 1.66 -8.83 4.71
C CYS A 116 1.12 -10.16 4.17
N VAL A 117 -0.05 -10.15 3.55
CA VAL A 117 -0.66 -11.34 2.92
C VAL A 117 0.23 -11.86 1.78
N ALA A 118 0.73 -10.97 0.92
CA ALA A 118 1.67 -11.34 -0.14
C ALA A 118 2.93 -12.00 0.43
N THR A 119 3.48 -11.46 1.53
CA THR A 119 4.66 -12.06 2.19
C THR A 119 4.37 -13.47 2.70
N VAL A 120 3.20 -13.70 3.31
CA VAL A 120 2.79 -15.05 3.75
C VAL A 120 2.60 -15.99 2.56
N ALA A 121 1.97 -15.52 1.48
CA ALA A 121 1.73 -16.31 0.27
C ALA A 121 3.04 -16.73 -0.41
N ILE A 122 3.96 -15.80 -0.60
CA ILE A 122 5.29 -16.06 -1.17
C ILE A 122 6.09 -16.99 -0.26
N ALA A 123 6.12 -16.74 1.05
CA ALA A 123 6.79 -17.61 2.00
C ALA A 123 6.25 -19.04 1.96
N ARG A 124 4.93 -19.20 1.79
CA ARG A 124 4.31 -20.51 1.63
C ARG A 124 4.70 -21.19 0.32
N TRP A 125 4.73 -20.44 -0.78
CA TRP A 125 5.15 -20.95 -2.10
C TRP A 125 6.60 -21.44 -2.05
N GLU A 126 7.51 -20.61 -1.52
CA GLU A 126 8.95 -20.90 -1.41
C GLU A 126 9.27 -21.92 -0.29
N LYS A 127 8.27 -22.36 0.46
CA LYS A 127 8.43 -23.21 1.66
C LYS A 127 9.35 -22.58 2.73
N ASP A 128 9.48 -21.25 2.74
CA ASP A 128 10.25 -20.46 3.70
C ASP A 128 9.36 -19.94 4.86
N ILE A 129 8.56 -20.86 5.42
CA ILE A 129 7.67 -20.58 6.55
C ILE A 129 7.55 -21.82 7.46
N ASP A 130 7.76 -21.62 8.75
CA ASP A 130 7.40 -22.61 9.78
C ASP A 130 5.89 -22.58 10.02
N ILE A 131 5.17 -23.52 9.41
CA ILE A 131 3.70 -23.61 9.51
C ILE A 131 3.24 -23.94 10.92
N GLN A 132 3.99 -24.77 11.66
CA GLN A 132 3.59 -25.13 13.02
C GLN A 132 3.65 -23.90 13.92
N ARG A 133 4.71 -23.11 13.80
CA ARG A 133 4.84 -21.83 14.48
C ARG A 133 3.80 -20.82 14.02
N ALA A 134 3.57 -20.69 12.72
CA ALA A 134 2.59 -19.76 12.17
C ALA A 134 1.18 -20.02 12.74
N ASN A 135 0.75 -21.28 12.77
CA ASN A 135 -0.54 -21.66 13.37
C ASN A 135 -0.60 -21.32 14.85
N LYS A 136 0.44 -21.65 15.64
CA LYS A 136 0.50 -21.31 17.08
C LYS A 136 0.42 -19.80 17.34
N VAL A 137 1.06 -18.99 16.50
CA VAL A 137 1.03 -17.52 16.60
C VAL A 137 -0.35 -16.98 16.23
N LEU A 138 -0.96 -17.48 15.16
CA LEU A 138 -2.30 -17.06 14.71
C LEU A 138 -3.41 -17.51 15.67
N ASP A 139 -3.26 -18.67 16.30
CA ASP A 139 -4.15 -19.18 17.36
C ASP A 139 -3.97 -18.45 18.71
N GLY A 140 -3.04 -17.49 18.79
CA GLY A 140 -2.76 -16.72 19.99
C GLY A 140 -1.98 -17.48 21.07
N GLN A 141 -1.52 -18.70 20.79
CA GLN A 141 -0.73 -19.52 21.72
C GLN A 141 0.70 -18.99 21.92
N GLN A 142 1.21 -18.23 20.95
CA GLN A 142 2.49 -17.54 21.04
C GLN A 142 2.29 -16.04 20.76
N GLY A 143 2.30 -15.24 21.84
CA GLY A 143 2.20 -13.79 21.74
C GLY A 143 3.50 -13.14 21.23
N TYR A 144 3.35 -12.04 20.52
CA TYR A 144 4.48 -11.21 20.10
C TYR A 144 4.74 -10.07 21.09
N ALA A 145 5.86 -10.14 21.81
CA ALA A 145 6.38 -9.01 22.56
C ALA A 145 7.42 -8.26 21.71
N PHE A 146 7.18 -6.98 21.43
CA PHE A 146 8.16 -6.17 20.69
C PHE A 146 9.39 -5.94 21.56
N GLN A 147 10.55 -6.47 21.14
CA GLN A 147 11.83 -6.13 21.74
C GLN A 147 12.55 -5.11 20.85
N ALA A 148 12.80 -3.92 21.38
CA ALA A 148 13.66 -2.94 20.71
C ALA A 148 15.08 -3.53 20.56
N LYS A 149 15.71 -3.33 19.41
CA LYS A 149 17.10 -3.77 19.21
C LYS A 149 17.95 -2.90 20.14
N LYS A 150 18.73 -3.49 21.05
CA LYS A 150 19.66 -2.73 21.90
C LYS A 150 20.55 -1.88 20.97
N PRO A 151 20.77 -0.59 21.27
CA PRO A 151 21.71 0.21 20.51
C PRO A 151 23.06 -0.50 20.54
N VAL A 152 23.69 -0.65 19.38
CA VAL A 152 25.05 -1.15 19.30
C VAL A 152 25.91 -0.02 19.85
N LEU A 153 26.42 -0.19 21.07
CA LEU A 153 27.38 0.75 21.65
C LEU A 153 28.63 0.76 20.75
N PRO A 154 29.13 1.94 20.35
CA PRO A 154 30.36 2.02 19.57
C PRO A 154 31.52 1.40 20.39
N ALA A 155 32.33 0.58 19.73
CA ALA A 155 33.41 -0.23 20.34
C ALA A 155 34.63 0.60 20.82
N HIS A 156 34.46 1.87 21.18
CA HIS A 156 35.55 2.77 21.55
C HIS A 156 35.21 3.60 22.80
N GLN A 157 35.06 2.93 23.95
CA GLN A 157 35.24 3.52 25.27
C GLN A 157 35.82 2.48 26.24
N GLU A 158 36.98 1.94 25.89
CA GLU A 158 37.92 1.37 26.87
C GLU A 158 39.28 2.02 26.62
N PHE A 159 39.51 3.14 27.31
CA PHE A 159 40.82 3.68 27.65
C PHE A 159 40.80 4.06 29.12
#